data_AF-A0A0G1K5N4-F1
#
_entry.id   AF-A0A0G1K5N4-F1
#
_cell.length_a   1.000
_cell.length_b   1.000
_cell.length_c   1.000
_cell.angle_alpha   90.00
_cell.angle_beta   90.00
_cell.angle_gamma   90.00
#
_symmetry.space_group_name_H-M   'P 1'
#
loop_
_entity.id
_entity.type
_entity.pdbx_description
1 polymer ?
#
loop_
_entity_poly.entity_id
_entity_poly.type
_entity_poly.pdbx_seq_one_letter_code
_entity_poly.pdbx_strand_id
1 'polypeptide(L)'
;MEGTRNERAAIVLASYVIGFTTAFILYANITSNEGVSSFINVPKTEVNTASVASAVSSTPEPTNELPIQEVTSPTVSYSNGQLEVVNGESVNLLSFNPEVTGFDVDTADLAQGFHFGEIEYQVSPDKNFVFFCEQQDVTSTACLGFIYDITAGTIYPVVKNGAPVLISADSLASTEFDNKGLVIGSNFSANSKAPWILIDNTETLDLQ
;
A
#
# COMPACT_ATOMS: atom_id res chain seq x y z
N MET A 1 40.55 -39.12 -40.90
CA MET A 1 40.27 -37.77 -40.33
C MET A 1 38.79 -37.73 -39.93
N GLU A 2 38.47 -38.36 -38.79
CA GLU A 2 37.09 -38.47 -38.24
C GLU A 2 36.75 -37.40 -37.20
N GLY A 3 37.64 -36.42 -36.98
CA GLY A 3 37.43 -35.32 -36.04
C GLY A 3 36.39 -34.29 -36.50
N THR A 4 36.13 -34.17 -37.81
CA THR A 4 35.33 -33.06 -38.34
C THR A 4 33.82 -33.27 -38.23
N ARG A 5 33.35 -34.51 -38.06
CA ARG A 5 31.91 -34.82 -38.05
C ARG A 5 31.29 -34.63 -36.66
N ASN A 6 32.00 -35.06 -35.62
CA ASN A 6 31.58 -34.85 -34.23
C ASN A 6 31.74 -33.38 -33.81
N GLU A 7 32.76 -32.69 -34.32
CA GLU A 7 32.97 -31.26 -34.07
C GLU A 7 31.88 -30.40 -34.71
N ARG A 8 31.47 -30.72 -35.94
CA ARG A 8 30.33 -30.06 -36.60
C ARG A 8 29.01 -30.34 -35.88
N ALA A 9 28.79 -31.57 -35.40
CA ALA A 9 27.62 -31.91 -34.61
C ALA A 9 27.59 -31.13 -33.28
N ALA A 10 28.73 -31.01 -32.59
CA ALA A 10 28.84 -30.25 -31.36
C ALA A 10 28.55 -28.75 -31.56
N ILE A 11 29.01 -28.16 -32.66
CA ILE A 11 28.73 -26.76 -33.00
C ILE A 11 27.23 -26.54 -33.27
N VAL A 12 26.59 -27.45 -34.01
CA VAL A 12 25.14 -27.37 -34.28
C VAL A 12 24.31 -27.55 -33.01
N LEU A 13 24.75 -28.43 -32.10
CA LEU A 13 24.06 -28.67 -30.84
C LEU A 13 24.24 -27.48 -29.89
N ALA A 14 25.43 -26.88 -29.84
CA ALA A 14 25.71 -25.66 -29.08
C ALA A 14 24.90 -24.47 -29.60
N SER A 15 24.81 -24.26 -30.92
CA SER A 15 24.01 -23.18 -31.50
C SER A 15 22.51 -23.37 -31.25
N TYR A 16 22.02 -24.61 -31.26
CA TYR A 16 20.64 -24.92 -30.88
C TYR A 16 20.36 -24.59 -29.41
N VAL A 17 21.25 -24.94 -28.49
CA VAL A 17 21.08 -24.63 -27.06
C VAL A 17 21.14 -23.12 -26.79
N ILE A 18 22.04 -22.40 -27.45
CA ILE A 18 22.12 -20.93 -27.34
C ILE A 18 20.87 -20.28 -27.93
N GLY A 19 20.41 -20.71 -29.11
CA GLY A 19 19.18 -20.21 -29.73
C GLY A 19 17.93 -20.52 -28.90
N PHE A 20 17.85 -21.72 -28.33
CA PHE A 20 16.72 -22.13 -27.49
C PHE A 20 16.69 -21.35 -26.17
N THR A 21 17.83 -21.16 -25.51
CA THR A 21 17.91 -20.37 -24.26
C THR A 21 17.64 -18.89 -24.50
N THR A 22 18.15 -18.31 -25.58
CA THR A 22 17.82 -16.92 -25.96
C THR A 22 16.36 -16.74 -26.35
N ALA A 23 15.77 -17.69 -27.07
CA ALA A 23 14.34 -17.69 -27.37
C ALA A 23 13.49 -17.83 -26.09
N PHE A 24 13.93 -18.61 -25.10
CA PHE A 24 13.24 -18.75 -23.82
C PHE A 24 13.32 -17.48 -22.97
N ILE A 25 14.47 -16.80 -22.95
CA ILE A 25 14.64 -15.50 -22.27
C ILE A 25 13.76 -14.44 -22.94
N LEU A 26 13.76 -14.37 -24.28
CA LEU A 26 12.91 -13.44 -25.02
C LEU A 26 11.43 -13.76 -24.84
N TYR A 27 11.02 -15.03 -24.89
CA TYR A 27 9.64 -15.45 -24.66
C TYR A 27 9.20 -15.16 -23.22
N ALA A 28 10.03 -15.44 -22.21
CA ALA A 28 9.75 -15.04 -20.84
C ALA A 28 9.60 -13.51 -20.69
N ASN A 29 10.34 -12.73 -21.47
CA ASN A 29 10.26 -11.27 -21.47
C ASN A 29 9.05 -10.73 -22.28
N ILE A 30 8.59 -11.47 -23.29
CA ILE A 30 7.43 -11.12 -24.13
C ILE A 30 6.11 -11.58 -23.48
N THR A 31 6.06 -12.69 -22.76
CA THR A 31 4.90 -13.00 -21.89
C THR A 31 4.82 -12.06 -20.68
N SER A 32 5.90 -11.29 -20.43
CA SER A 32 5.92 -10.19 -19.45
C SER A 32 5.44 -8.86 -20.03
N ASN A 33 5.24 -8.77 -21.36
CA ASN A 33 4.81 -7.54 -22.02
C ASN A 33 3.91 -7.87 -23.21
N GLU A 34 2.62 -7.61 -22.98
CA GLU A 34 1.52 -7.44 -23.94
C GLU A 34 0.55 -8.63 -24.09
N GLY A 35 -0.58 -8.51 -23.38
CA GLY A 35 -1.86 -9.01 -23.88
C GLY A 35 -2.83 -9.58 -22.85
N VAL A 36 -3.58 -8.69 -22.19
CA VAL A 36 -4.91 -8.94 -21.56
C VAL A 36 -4.91 -9.51 -20.14
N SER A 37 -4.64 -8.61 -19.19
CA SER A 37 -5.50 -8.21 -18.06
C SER A 37 -4.63 -7.27 -17.21
N SER A 38 -5.12 -6.07 -16.89
CA SER A 38 -4.29 -5.07 -16.20
C SER A 38 -3.95 -5.52 -14.78
N PHE A 39 -2.83 -6.23 -14.63
CA PHE A 39 -2.23 -6.53 -13.35
C PHE A 39 -1.19 -5.46 -13.04
N ILE A 40 -1.36 -4.83 -11.89
CA ILE A 40 -0.45 -3.86 -11.29
C ILE A 40 0.91 -4.55 -11.10
N ASN A 41 1.93 -4.06 -11.81
CA ASN A 41 3.30 -4.55 -11.69
C ASN A 41 3.94 -3.90 -10.45
N VAL A 42 3.98 -4.63 -9.33
CA VAL A 42 4.74 -4.23 -8.14
C VAL A 42 6.14 -4.85 -8.22
N PRO A 43 7.22 -4.06 -8.22
CA PRO A 43 8.57 -4.62 -8.16
C PRO A 43 8.78 -5.25 -6.79
N LYS A 44 9.04 -6.57 -6.75
CA LYS A 44 9.69 -7.19 -5.60
C LYS A 44 11.12 -6.69 -5.56
N THR A 45 11.40 -5.72 -4.68
CA THR A 45 12.41 -5.73 -3.60
C THR A 45 12.52 -4.30 -3.04
N GLU A 46 12.55 -4.19 -1.71
CA GLU A 46 12.86 -2.99 -0.89
C GLU A 46 11.75 -1.93 -0.76
N VAL A 47 11.17 -1.89 0.44
CA VAL A 47 10.57 -0.74 1.16
C VAL A 47 10.21 0.44 0.25
N ASN A 48 9.07 0.35 -0.44
CA ASN A 48 8.39 1.52 -1.01
C ASN A 48 6.90 1.24 -1.08
N THR A 49 6.23 1.77 -0.08
CA THR A 49 4.80 2.03 0.02
C THR A 49 4.41 3.02 -1.07
N ALA A 50 3.59 2.61 -2.03
CA ALA A 50 2.98 3.48 -3.02
C ALA A 50 1.45 3.40 -2.86
N SER A 51 0.78 4.55 -2.82
CA SER A 51 -0.68 4.66 -2.80
C SER A 51 -1.34 3.94 -3.97
N VAL A 52 -2.38 3.18 -3.68
CA VAL A 52 -3.22 2.48 -4.66
C VAL A 52 -4.29 3.43 -5.21
N ALA A 53 -3.94 4.48 -5.98
CA ALA A 53 -4.99 5.43 -6.41
C ALA A 53 -4.81 6.26 -7.70
N SER A 54 -3.69 6.23 -8.43
CA SER A 54 -3.59 7.08 -9.64
C SER A 54 -4.38 6.59 -10.87
N ALA A 55 -5.25 5.58 -10.76
CA ALA A 55 -5.82 4.90 -11.94
C ALA A 55 -7.32 5.14 -12.23
N VAL A 56 -8.09 5.82 -11.38
CA VAL A 56 -9.54 5.99 -11.64
C VAL A 56 -10.00 7.39 -11.25
N SER A 57 -9.90 8.35 -12.17
CA SER A 57 -10.98 9.32 -12.42
C SER A 57 -10.63 10.21 -13.61
N SER A 58 -11.14 9.88 -14.79
CA SER A 58 -11.21 10.80 -15.92
C SER A 58 -12.34 11.79 -15.67
N THR A 59 -11.97 13.00 -15.23
CA THR A 59 -12.87 14.16 -15.10
C THR A 59 -13.26 14.69 -16.49
N PRO A 60 -14.51 15.11 -16.74
CA PRO A 60 -14.90 15.82 -17.97
C PRO A 60 -14.34 17.25 -18.01
N GLU A 61 -14.02 17.73 -19.23
CA GLU A 61 -13.34 19.02 -19.52
C GLU A 61 -14.01 20.30 -18.97
N PRO A 62 -13.23 21.38 -18.75
CA PRO A 62 -13.63 22.57 -18.00
C PRO A 62 -14.33 23.63 -18.86
N THR A 63 -15.25 24.40 -18.27
CA THR A 63 -15.72 25.68 -18.84
C THR A 63 -15.14 26.83 -18.01
N ASN A 64 -14.43 27.73 -18.70
CA ASN A 64 -13.72 28.92 -18.20
C ASN A 64 -14.35 29.64 -16.99
N GLU A 65 -13.66 29.62 -15.84
CA GLU A 65 -13.61 30.75 -14.89
C GLU A 65 -12.19 30.86 -14.30
N LEU A 66 -11.76 32.09 -14.03
CA LEU A 66 -10.41 32.47 -13.57
C LEU A 66 -10.03 31.74 -12.26
N PRO A 67 -8.80 31.21 -12.09
CA PRO A 67 -8.49 30.39 -10.93
C PRO A 67 -8.21 31.30 -9.72
N ILE A 68 -9.19 31.45 -8.84
CA ILE A 68 -8.90 31.67 -7.43
C ILE A 68 -8.51 30.28 -6.92
N GLN A 69 -7.22 30.07 -6.66
CA GLN A 69 -6.73 28.79 -6.16
C GLN A 69 -7.22 28.63 -4.72
N GLU A 70 -8.41 28.05 -4.58
CA GLU A 70 -8.98 27.69 -3.29
C GLU A 70 -8.07 26.61 -2.70
N VAL A 71 -7.33 26.94 -1.64
CA VAL A 71 -6.53 25.96 -0.90
C VAL A 71 -7.52 25.08 -0.14
N THR A 72 -8.06 24.08 -0.82
CA THR A 72 -8.93 23.09 -0.18
C THR A 72 -8.07 22.27 0.77
N SER A 73 -8.44 22.27 2.05
CA SER A 73 -7.81 21.38 3.03
C SER A 73 -8.16 19.93 2.71
N PRO A 74 -7.26 18.97 2.97
CA PRO A 74 -7.59 17.57 2.75
C PRO A 74 -8.79 17.16 3.60
N THR A 75 -9.70 16.40 3.00
CA THR A 75 -10.92 15.89 3.63
C THR A 75 -10.85 14.37 3.65
N VAL A 76 -11.09 13.79 4.82
CA VAL A 76 -11.16 12.33 5.01
C VAL A 76 -12.61 11.94 5.19
N SER A 77 -13.09 10.94 4.46
CA SER A 77 -14.46 10.46 4.55
C SER A 77 -14.54 8.95 4.54
N TYR A 78 -15.43 8.40 5.36
CA TYR A 78 -15.87 7.02 5.27
C TYR A 78 -17.33 6.98 4.84
N SER A 79 -17.61 6.40 3.68
CA SER A 79 -18.97 6.26 3.14
C SER A 79 -19.07 5.03 2.26
N ASN A 80 -20.19 4.31 2.35
CA ASN A 80 -20.48 3.13 1.54
C ASN A 80 -19.34 2.10 1.52
N GLY A 81 -18.72 1.87 2.69
CA GLY A 81 -17.60 0.93 2.83
C GLY A 81 -16.26 1.42 2.28
N GLN A 82 -16.12 2.69 1.89
CA GLN A 82 -14.88 3.25 1.34
C GLN A 82 -14.32 4.31 2.26
N LEU A 83 -13.04 4.18 2.64
CA LEU A 83 -12.27 5.21 3.30
C LEU A 83 -11.44 5.96 2.27
N GLU A 84 -11.73 7.23 2.10
CA GLU A 84 -11.11 8.07 1.07
C GLU A 84 -10.51 9.34 1.66
N VAL A 85 -9.45 9.83 1.00
CA VAL A 85 -8.88 11.16 1.23
C VAL A 85 -8.97 11.98 -0.04
N VAL A 86 -9.68 13.09 0.04
CA VAL A 86 -9.78 14.11 -1.01
C VAL A 86 -8.76 15.21 -0.71
N ASN A 87 -7.82 15.45 -1.61
CA ASN A 87 -6.82 16.52 -1.51
C ASN A 87 -6.77 17.29 -2.83
N GLY A 88 -7.33 18.50 -2.86
CA GLY A 88 -7.56 19.21 -4.12
C GLY A 88 -8.53 18.44 -5.01
N GLU A 89 -8.11 18.16 -6.24
CA GLU A 89 -8.84 17.34 -7.21
C GLU A 89 -8.54 15.84 -7.10
N SER A 90 -7.57 15.45 -6.27
CA SER A 90 -7.17 14.05 -6.11
C SER A 90 -8.03 13.35 -5.08
N VAL A 91 -8.56 12.19 -5.42
CA VAL A 91 -9.22 11.27 -4.49
C VAL A 91 -8.35 10.03 -4.34
N ASN A 92 -7.99 9.69 -3.10
CA ASN A 92 -7.20 8.52 -2.77
C ASN A 92 -8.05 7.55 -1.95
N LEU A 93 -8.37 6.38 -2.52
CA LEU A 93 -8.98 5.28 -1.78
C LEU A 93 -7.91 4.63 -0.89
N LEU A 94 -8.12 4.67 0.42
CA LEU A 94 -7.19 4.07 1.39
C LEU A 94 -7.53 2.62 1.69
N SER A 95 -8.83 2.35 1.89
CA SER A 95 -9.34 1.02 2.23
C SER A 95 -10.79 0.88 1.80
N PHE A 96 -11.20 -0.33 1.41
CA PHE A 96 -12.58 -0.62 1.05
C PHE A 96 -13.12 -1.89 1.72
N ASN A 97 -14.43 -1.94 1.92
CA ASN A 97 -15.13 -3.12 2.39
C ASN A 97 -15.71 -3.91 1.19
N PRO A 98 -15.18 -5.10 0.87
CA PRO A 98 -15.63 -5.88 -0.29
C PRO A 98 -17.10 -6.32 -0.19
N GLU A 99 -17.63 -6.53 1.02
CA GLU A 99 -19.03 -6.95 1.22
C GLU A 99 -20.03 -5.81 0.98
N VAL A 100 -19.59 -4.56 1.10
CA VAL A 100 -20.45 -3.36 0.96
C VAL A 100 -20.29 -2.70 -0.40
N THR A 101 -19.05 -2.58 -0.88
CA THR A 101 -18.73 -1.87 -2.13
C THR A 101 -19.13 -2.64 -3.38
N GLY A 102 -19.21 -3.97 -3.30
CA GLY A 102 -19.44 -4.82 -4.45
C GLY A 102 -18.25 -4.86 -5.42
N PHE A 103 -17.06 -4.45 -4.98
CA PHE A 103 -15.85 -4.60 -5.77
C PHE A 103 -15.48 -6.08 -5.89
N ASP A 104 -15.31 -6.55 -7.13
CA ASP A 104 -14.84 -7.89 -7.44
C ASP A 104 -13.31 -7.92 -7.37
N VAL A 105 -12.80 -7.95 -6.14
CA VAL A 105 -11.36 -7.98 -5.84
C VAL A 105 -11.08 -9.20 -4.98
N ASP A 106 -10.14 -10.05 -5.42
CA ASP A 106 -9.63 -11.13 -4.61
C ASP A 106 -8.71 -10.57 -3.52
N THR A 107 -9.21 -10.59 -2.27
CA THR A 107 -8.49 -10.06 -1.13
C THR A 107 -7.53 -11.08 -0.50
N ALA A 108 -7.51 -12.34 -0.96
CA ALA A 108 -6.74 -13.41 -0.33
C ALA A 108 -5.22 -13.15 -0.33
N ASP A 109 -4.73 -12.46 -1.36
CA ASP A 109 -3.30 -12.13 -1.53
C ASP A 109 -2.98 -10.66 -1.20
N LEU A 110 -3.97 -9.88 -0.74
CA LEU A 110 -3.76 -8.48 -0.36
C LEU A 110 -3.26 -8.40 1.09
N ALA A 111 -2.16 -7.69 1.30
CA ALA A 111 -1.64 -7.42 2.63
C ALA A 111 -2.23 -6.13 3.25
N GLN A 112 -2.88 -5.30 2.44
CA GLN A 112 -3.49 -4.03 2.86
C GLN A 112 -4.50 -3.55 1.80
N GLY A 113 -5.28 -2.53 2.15
CA GLY A 113 -6.18 -1.82 1.24
C GLY A 113 -7.62 -2.31 1.28
N PHE A 114 -7.96 -3.19 2.22
CA PHE A 114 -9.32 -3.66 2.43
C PHE A 114 -9.60 -3.89 3.92
N HIS A 115 -10.87 -3.83 4.29
CA HIS A 115 -11.33 -4.12 5.65
C HIS A 115 -12.68 -4.81 5.63
N PHE A 116 -12.96 -5.60 6.65
CA PHE A 116 -14.29 -6.10 6.97
C PHE A 116 -14.89 -5.28 8.11
N GLY A 117 -16.22 -5.19 8.15
CA GLY A 117 -16.93 -4.36 9.13
C GLY A 117 -16.80 -2.86 8.88
N GLU A 118 -17.02 -2.07 9.94
CA GLU A 118 -16.73 -0.63 9.93
C GLU A 118 -15.24 -0.38 10.17
N ILE A 119 -14.70 0.66 9.53
CA ILE A 119 -13.30 1.05 9.73
C ILE A 119 -13.19 2.17 10.75
N GLU A 120 -12.29 2.02 11.71
CA GLU A 120 -11.91 3.11 12.59
C GLU A 120 -10.71 3.85 11.99
N TYR A 121 -10.78 5.18 12.03
CA TYR A 121 -9.73 6.07 11.53
C TYR A 121 -9.65 7.34 12.37
N GLN A 122 -8.49 7.98 12.33
CA GLN A 122 -8.23 9.27 12.97
C GLN A 122 -7.37 10.15 12.10
N VAL A 123 -7.63 11.45 12.16
CA VAL A 123 -6.86 12.46 11.45
C VAL A 123 -5.98 13.19 12.46
N SER A 124 -4.70 13.30 12.14
CA SER A 124 -3.73 14.06 12.93
C SER A 124 -4.14 15.55 13.06
N PRO A 125 -3.77 16.25 14.16
CA PRO A 125 -4.11 17.65 14.38
C PRO A 125 -3.67 18.60 13.26
N ASP A 126 -2.53 18.30 12.62
CA ASP A 126 -1.98 19.09 11.50
C ASP A 126 -2.55 18.68 10.13
N LYS A 127 -3.42 17.66 10.11
CA LYS A 127 -4.09 17.12 8.91
C LYS A 127 -3.12 16.60 7.84
N ASN A 128 -1.90 16.24 8.22
CA ASN A 128 -0.94 15.64 7.28
C ASN A 128 -0.99 14.12 7.27
N PHE A 129 -1.55 13.52 8.32
CA PHE A 129 -1.60 12.08 8.51
C PHE A 129 -3.01 11.58 8.85
N VAL A 130 -3.33 10.39 8.33
CA VAL A 130 -4.55 9.64 8.67
C VAL A 130 -4.15 8.28 9.18
N PHE A 131 -4.42 8.00 10.44
CA PHE A 131 -4.37 6.64 10.98
C PHE A 131 -5.67 5.91 10.62
N PHE A 132 -5.58 4.64 10.26
CA PHE A 132 -6.74 3.77 10.08
C PHE A 132 -6.38 2.32 10.40
N CYS A 133 -7.37 1.52 10.76
CA CYS A 133 -7.16 0.13 11.17
C CYS A 133 -7.97 -0.85 10.32
N GLU A 134 -7.30 -1.75 9.62
CA GLU A 134 -7.92 -2.72 8.72
C GLU A 134 -8.14 -4.06 9.41
N GLN A 135 -9.41 -4.43 9.63
CA GLN A 135 -9.77 -5.78 10.03
C GLN A 135 -9.81 -6.67 8.78
N GLN A 136 -8.80 -7.52 8.57
CA GLN A 136 -8.68 -8.35 7.36
C GLN A 136 -9.32 -9.75 7.50
N ASP A 137 -9.94 -10.04 8.64
CA ASP A 137 -10.65 -11.30 8.90
C ASP A 137 -11.97 -10.99 9.62
N VAL A 138 -13.09 -11.43 9.04
CA VAL A 138 -14.45 -11.26 9.58
C VAL A 138 -14.65 -11.87 10.97
N THR A 139 -13.80 -12.81 11.37
CA THR A 139 -13.84 -13.47 12.68
C THR A 139 -12.91 -12.83 13.71
N SER A 140 -11.97 -11.99 13.27
CA SER A 140 -11.05 -11.26 14.14
C SER A 140 -11.73 -10.05 14.76
N THR A 141 -11.31 -9.67 15.96
CA THR A 141 -11.63 -8.35 16.56
C THR A 141 -10.40 -7.45 16.62
N ALA A 142 -9.28 -7.94 16.09
CA ALA A 142 -8.04 -7.18 15.92
C ALA A 142 -7.87 -6.76 14.47
N CYS A 143 -7.20 -5.64 14.28
CA CYS A 143 -6.96 -5.04 12.98
C CYS A 143 -5.48 -4.65 12.83
N LEU A 144 -5.03 -4.46 11.59
CA LEU A 144 -3.69 -3.96 11.28
C LEU A 144 -3.73 -2.44 11.15
N GLY A 145 -2.85 -1.76 11.89
CA GLY A 145 -2.76 -0.31 11.87
C GLY A 145 -1.93 0.22 10.70
N PHE A 146 -2.42 1.26 10.04
CA PHE A 146 -1.74 1.96 8.96
C PHE A 146 -1.84 3.47 9.14
N ILE A 147 -0.88 4.20 8.57
CA ILE A 147 -0.91 5.66 8.51
C ILE A 147 -0.68 6.11 7.08
N TYR A 148 -1.62 6.86 6.53
CA TYR A 148 -1.49 7.56 5.27
C TYR A 148 -0.88 8.95 5.50
N ASP A 149 0.26 9.21 4.85
CA ASP A 149 0.84 10.54 4.69
C ASP A 149 0.20 11.21 3.46
N ILE A 150 -0.56 12.28 3.72
CA ILE A 150 -1.34 13.01 2.71
C ILE A 150 -0.42 13.77 1.75
N THR A 151 0.71 14.28 2.24
CA THR A 151 1.64 15.06 1.42
C THR A 151 2.45 14.13 0.51
N ALA A 152 2.92 13.01 1.06
CA ALA A 152 3.67 12.02 0.30
C ALA A 152 2.76 11.08 -0.53
N GLY A 153 1.45 11.09 -0.27
CA GLY A 153 0.51 10.15 -0.87
C GLY A 153 0.91 8.70 -0.59
N THR A 154 1.30 8.37 0.65
CA THR A 154 1.96 7.10 0.96
C THR A 154 1.36 6.46 2.22
N ILE A 155 1.03 5.17 2.16
CA ILE A 155 0.51 4.39 3.31
C ILE A 155 1.65 3.64 3.98
N TYR A 156 1.89 3.87 5.26
CA TYR A 156 2.90 3.18 6.05
C TYR A 156 2.24 2.22 7.05
N PRO A 157 2.73 0.98 7.22
CA PRO A 157 2.28 0.13 8.31
C PRO A 157 2.75 0.67 9.66
N VAL A 158 1.92 0.54 10.68
CA VAL A 158 2.31 0.78 12.07
C VAL A 158 3.01 -0.47 12.59
N VAL A 159 4.24 -0.33 13.06
CA VAL A 159 5.09 -1.47 13.43
C VAL A 159 5.54 -1.41 14.89
N LYS A 160 5.75 -2.56 15.50
CA LYS A 160 6.39 -2.72 16.82
C LYS A 160 7.37 -3.89 16.71
N ASN A 161 8.57 -3.72 17.24
CA ASN A 161 9.63 -4.74 17.17
C ASN A 161 9.92 -5.22 15.72
N GLY A 162 9.79 -4.32 14.74
CA GLY A 162 10.05 -4.62 13.33
C GLY A 162 8.94 -5.37 12.58
N ALA A 163 7.78 -5.61 13.20
CA ALA A 163 6.64 -6.28 12.55
C ALA A 163 5.38 -5.41 12.62
N PRO A 164 4.44 -5.52 11.64
CA PRO A 164 3.13 -4.89 11.72
C PRO A 164 2.39 -5.28 13.00
N VAL A 165 1.73 -4.29 13.63
CA VAL A 165 1.02 -4.51 14.89
C VAL A 165 -0.42 -4.91 14.62
N LEU A 166 -0.83 -6.03 15.24
CA LEU A 166 -2.24 -6.35 15.45
C LEU A 166 -2.76 -5.56 16.65
N ILE A 167 -3.72 -4.68 16.40
CA ILE A 167 -4.33 -3.79 17.38
C ILE A 167 -5.67 -4.40 17.80
N SER A 168 -5.80 -4.73 19.09
CA SER A 168 -7.07 -5.18 19.67
C SER A 168 -8.08 -4.04 19.73
N ALA A 169 -9.38 -4.34 19.71
CA ALA A 169 -10.46 -3.37 19.91
C ALA A 169 -10.24 -2.42 21.12
N ASP A 170 -9.81 -2.93 22.28
CA ASP A 170 -9.56 -2.09 23.47
C ASP A 170 -8.44 -1.06 23.26
N SER A 171 -7.37 -1.46 22.59
CA SER A 171 -6.25 -0.56 22.24
C SER A 171 -6.65 0.42 21.15
N LEU A 172 -7.52 0.01 20.23
CA LEU A 172 -8.04 0.85 19.15
C LEU A 172 -8.91 1.98 19.70
N ALA A 173 -9.80 1.66 20.65
CA ALA A 173 -10.69 2.63 21.32
C ALA A 173 -9.93 3.72 22.11
N SER A 174 -8.66 3.48 22.43
CA SER A 174 -7.76 4.43 23.12
C SER A 174 -6.69 5.00 22.19
N THR A 175 -6.88 4.87 20.87
CA THR A 175 -5.99 5.50 19.89
C THR A 175 -6.22 7.00 19.90
N GLU A 176 -5.15 7.78 19.79
CA GLU A 176 -5.23 9.22 19.55
C GLU A 176 -3.97 9.76 18.88
N PHE A 177 -4.11 10.81 18.08
CA PHE A 177 -2.97 11.65 17.73
C PHE A 177 -2.79 12.75 18.77
N ASP A 178 -1.60 12.83 19.36
CA ASP A 178 -1.19 13.96 20.16
C ASP A 178 -0.11 14.80 19.44
N ASN A 179 0.40 15.84 20.09
CA ASN A 179 1.42 16.71 19.50
C ASN A 179 2.80 16.02 19.34
N LYS A 180 2.98 14.82 19.87
CA LYS A 180 4.24 14.06 19.86
C LYS A 180 4.18 12.88 18.89
N GLY A 181 2.99 12.38 18.56
CA GLY A 181 2.80 11.31 17.59
C GLY A 181 1.47 10.58 17.75
N LEU A 182 1.46 9.31 17.34
CA LEU A 182 0.32 8.42 17.47
C LEU A 182 0.43 7.63 18.79
N VAL A 183 -0.63 7.64 19.58
CA VAL A 183 -0.79 6.79 20.76
C VAL A 183 -1.79 5.69 20.44
N ILE A 184 -1.48 4.44 20.79
CA ILE A 184 -2.38 3.29 20.64
C ILE A 184 -2.33 2.46 21.93
N GLY A 185 -3.37 2.56 22.75
CA GLY A 185 -3.39 1.96 24.08
C GLY A 185 -2.24 2.46 24.95
N SER A 186 -1.40 1.55 25.44
CA SER A 186 -0.21 1.88 26.23
C SER A 186 1.05 2.18 25.40
N ASN A 187 0.94 2.14 24.07
CA ASN A 187 2.07 2.36 23.16
C ASN A 187 2.02 3.76 22.58
N PHE A 188 3.18 4.33 22.28
CA PHE A 188 3.29 5.61 21.58
C PHE A 188 4.27 5.48 20.42
N SER A 189 4.09 6.30 19.39
CA SER A 189 5.02 6.32 18.27
C SER A 189 6.34 6.98 18.69
N ALA A 190 7.46 6.33 18.38
CA ALA A 190 8.80 6.85 18.64
C ALA A 190 9.10 8.15 17.87
N ASN A 191 8.33 8.42 16.81
CA ASN A 191 8.46 9.58 15.94
C ASN A 191 7.10 10.24 15.71
N SER A 192 7.11 11.53 15.39
CA SER A 192 5.93 12.28 14.94
C SER A 192 5.69 12.19 13.42
N LYS A 193 6.46 11.34 12.72
CA LYS A 193 6.44 11.10 11.28
C LYS A 193 6.95 9.70 10.97
N ALA A 194 6.82 9.24 9.73
CA ALA A 194 7.37 7.96 9.28
C ALA A 194 8.89 7.85 9.59
N PRO A 195 9.39 6.65 9.97
CA PRO A 195 8.65 5.41 10.17
C PRO A 195 7.85 5.40 11.48
N TRP A 196 6.64 4.84 11.42
CA TRP A 196 5.67 4.80 12.51
C TRP A 196 5.89 3.56 13.39
N ILE A 197 6.89 3.66 14.25
CA ILE A 197 7.31 2.59 15.16
C ILE A 197 6.71 2.85 16.54
N LEU A 198 5.94 1.91 17.07
CA LEU A 198 5.41 1.95 18.42
C LEU A 198 6.44 1.44 19.44
N ILE A 199 6.50 2.12 20.57
CA ILE A 199 7.29 1.78 21.75
C ILE A 199 6.40 1.82 23.00
N ASP A 200 6.77 1.05 24.03
CA ASP A 200 6.00 0.97 25.27
C ASP A 200 6.21 2.23 26.13
N ASN A 201 5.14 2.83 26.63
CA ASN A 201 5.19 3.99 27.53
C ASN A 201 5.86 3.67 28.90
N THR A 202 6.15 2.41 29.18
CA THR A 202 6.89 1.98 30.38
C THR A 202 8.39 1.87 30.17
N GLU A 203 8.89 1.90 28.93
CA GLU A 203 10.32 1.98 28.66
C GLU A 203 10.75 3.45 28.68
N THR A 204 11.31 3.88 29.81
CA THR A 204 12.15 5.08 29.82
C THR A 204 13.29 4.84 28.83
N LEU A 205 13.23 5.49 27.67
CA LEU A 205 14.36 5.60 26.77
C LEU A 205 15.48 6.34 27.51
N ASP A 206 16.43 5.57 28.03
CA ASP A 206 17.73 6.09 28.47
C ASP A 206 18.49 6.51 27.21
N LEU A 207 18.25 7.74 26.77
CA LEU A 207 19.09 8.42 25.78
C LEU A 207 20.39 8.81 26.48
N GLN A 208 21.39 7.94 26.45
CA GLN A 208 22.79 8.30 26.71
C GLN A 208 23.48 8.79 25.43
#